data_AF-K1Y995-F1
#
_entry.id   AF-K1Y995-F1
#
_cell.length_a   1.000
_cell.length_b   1.000
_cell.length_c   1.000
_cell.angle_alpha   90.00
_cell.angle_beta   90.00
_cell.angle_gamma   90.00
#
_symmetry.space_group_name_H-M   'P 1'
#
loop_
_entity.id
_entity.type
_entity.pdbx_description
1 polymer ?
#
loop_
_entity_poly.entity_id
_entity_poly.type
_entity_poly.pdbx_seq_one_letter_code
_entity_poly.pdbx_strand_id
1 'polypeptide(L)'
;MTSITIHGLEDPLDSLIREKARRQGISLNKVIKQLLAESFGLSPKNSTHGNDFADLSGVWSPEDLAEFTRNTEELSDIDSRDWE
;
A
#
# COMPACT_ATOMS: atom_id res chain seq x y z
N MET A 1 0.14 -18.49 -12.33
CA MET A 1 0.61 -17.14 -12.73
C MET A 1 1.32 -17.26 -14.05
N THR A 2 0.92 -16.50 -15.05
CA THR A 2 1.67 -16.34 -16.29
C THR A 2 2.67 -15.19 -16.10
N SER A 3 3.95 -15.48 -16.32
CA SER A 3 5.01 -14.47 -16.32
C SER A 3 5.28 -14.04 -17.77
N ILE A 4 5.50 -12.75 -17.98
CA ILE A 4 5.86 -12.19 -19.28
C ILE A 4 7.14 -11.38 -19.07
N THR A 5 8.16 -11.62 -19.90
CA THR A 5 9.39 -10.85 -19.93
C THR A 5 9.41 -10.00 -21.19
N ILE A 6 9.51 -8.68 -21.03
CA ILE A 6 9.62 -7.73 -22.14
C ILE A 6 11.11 -7.52 -22.42
N HIS A 7 11.57 -7.91 -23.61
CA HIS A 7 12.95 -7.71 -24.06
C HIS A 7 13.03 -6.48 -24.97
N GLY A 8 14.19 -5.82 -25.01
CA GLY A 8 14.44 -4.71 -25.93
C GLY A 8 13.66 -3.43 -25.61
N LEU A 9 13.42 -3.16 -24.33
CA LEU A 9 12.84 -1.88 -23.91
C LEU A 9 13.87 -0.77 -24.09
N GLU A 10 13.59 0.19 -24.98
CA GLU A 10 14.50 1.32 -25.22
C GLU A 10 14.64 2.20 -23.97
N ASP A 11 15.85 2.72 -23.71
CA ASP A 11 16.18 3.53 -22.53
C ASP A 11 15.24 4.73 -22.30
N PRO A 12 14.77 5.46 -23.33
CA PRO A 12 13.82 6.55 -23.14
C PRO A 12 12.48 6.06 -22.57
N LEU A 13 12.00 4.90 -23.01
CA LEU A 13 10.74 4.33 -22.56
C LEU A 13 10.85 3.79 -21.13
N ASP A 14 11.95 3.10 -20.79
CA ASP A 14 12.21 2.65 -19.41
C ASP A 14 12.22 3.85 -18.44
N SER A 15 12.90 4.93 -18.84
CA SER A 15 12.99 6.16 -18.04
C SER A 15 11.61 6.78 -17.78
N LEU A 16 10.75 6.87 -18.80
CA LEU A 16 9.39 7.41 -18.66
C LEU A 16 8.51 6.54 -17.75
N ILE A 17 8.62 5.21 -17.85
CA ILE A 17 7.83 4.29 -17.01
C ILE A 17 8.28 4.42 -15.54
N ARG A 18 9.59 4.49 -15.28
CA ARG A 18 10.13 4.69 -13.93
C ARG A 18 9.72 6.03 -13.34
N GLU A 19 9.73 7.08 -14.14
CA GLU A 19 9.30 8.40 -13.71
C GLU A 19 7.81 8.41 -13.35
N LYS A 20 6.96 7.78 -14.18
CA LYS A 20 5.52 7.60 -13.89
C LYS A 20 5.30 6.81 -12.59
N ALA A 21 6.06 5.74 -12.38
CA ALA A 21 6.01 4.94 -11.15
C ALA A 21 6.36 5.79 -9.91
N ARG A 22 7.42 6.59 -10.00
CA ARG A 22 7.84 7.50 -8.93
C ARG A 22 6.79 8.57 -8.64
N ARG A 23 6.22 9.20 -9.69
CA ARG A 23 5.18 10.22 -9.56
C ARG A 23 3.90 9.68 -8.92
N GLN A 24 3.53 8.43 -9.22
CA GLN A 24 2.31 7.80 -8.72
C GLN A 24 2.50 7.02 -7.41
N GLY A 25 3.74 6.84 -6.94
CA GLY A 25 4.05 6.08 -5.72
C GLY A 25 3.70 4.59 -5.82
N ILE A 26 3.76 4.00 -7.03
CA ILE A 26 3.41 2.60 -7.26
C ILE A 26 4.56 1.82 -7.91
N SER A 27 4.53 0.49 -7.80
CA SER A 27 5.55 -0.37 -8.39
C SER A 27 5.54 -0.33 -9.93
N LEU A 28 6.71 -0.56 -10.53
CA LEU A 28 6.88 -0.59 -11.99
C LEU A 28 5.90 -1.57 -12.67
N ASN A 29 5.75 -2.77 -12.08
CA ASN A 29 4.79 -3.75 -12.57
C ASN A 29 3.34 -3.26 -12.51
N LYS A 30 2.98 -2.45 -11.51
CA LYS A 30 1.62 -1.88 -11.41
C LYS A 30 1.39 -0.83 -12.50
N VAL A 31 2.39 -0.01 -12.80
CA VAL A 31 2.35 0.94 -13.94
C VAL A 31 2.19 0.20 -15.26
N ILE A 32 2.99 -0.84 -15.51
CA ILE A 32 2.92 -1.63 -16.75
C ILE A 32 1.54 -2.27 -16.91
N LYS A 33 0.99 -2.86 -15.84
CA LYS A 33 -0.37 -3.44 -15.86
C LYS A 33 -1.43 -2.38 -16.18
N GLN A 34 -1.33 -1.19 -15.59
CA GLN A 34 -2.26 -0.09 -15.87
C GLN A 34 -2.17 0.38 -17.32
N LEU A 35 -0.95 0.62 -17.83
CA LEU A 35 -0.73 1.04 -19.22
C LEU A 35 -1.27 0.02 -20.22
N LEU A 36 -1.05 -1.28 -19.97
CA LEU A 36 -1.59 -2.35 -20.81
C LEU A 36 -3.11 -2.37 -20.73
N ALA A 37 -3.69 -2.33 -19.53
CA ALA A 37 -5.14 -2.30 -19.35
C ALA A 37 -5.78 -1.11 -20.08
N GLU A 38 -5.22 0.09 -19.90
CA GLU A 38 -5.64 1.32 -20.61
C GLU A 38 -5.58 1.15 -22.13
N SER A 39 -4.49 0.58 -22.67
CA SER A 39 -4.33 0.37 -24.13
C SER A 39 -5.36 -0.58 -24.73
N PHE A 40 -5.87 -1.53 -23.93
CA PHE A 40 -6.92 -2.46 -24.34
C PHE A 40 -8.33 -2.00 -23.92
N GLY A 41 -8.48 -0.77 -23.42
CA GLY A 41 -9.77 -0.23 -22.96
C GLY A 41 -10.31 -0.93 -21.70
N LEU A 42 -9.47 -1.68 -21.00
CA LEU A 42 -9.82 -2.30 -19.73
C LEU A 42 -9.61 -1.27 -18.63
N SER A 43 -10.68 -0.82 -17.97
CA SER A 43 -10.51 -0.05 -16.74
C SER A 43 -9.76 -0.93 -15.74
N PRO A 44 -8.58 -0.52 -15.24
CA PRO A 44 -7.93 -1.28 -14.18
C PRO A 44 -8.95 -1.36 -13.05
N LYS A 45 -9.34 -2.58 -12.67
CA LYS A 45 -10.00 -2.80 -11.38
C LYS A 45 -8.99 -2.27 -10.37
N ASN A 46 -9.18 -1.02 -9.95
CA ASN A 46 -8.60 -0.52 -8.73
C ASN A 46 -9.13 -1.50 -7.69
N SER A 47 -8.32 -2.48 -7.32
CA SER A 47 -8.50 -3.20 -6.08
C SER A 47 -8.30 -2.13 -5.01
N THR A 48 -9.35 -1.37 -4.74
CA THR A 48 -9.43 -0.48 -3.60
C THR A 48 -9.49 -1.44 -2.42
N HIS A 49 -8.33 -1.76 -1.88
CA HIS A 49 -8.18 -2.55 -0.64
C HIS A 49 -8.70 -1.76 0.58
N GLY A 50 -9.35 -0.61 0.35
CA GLY A 50 -9.90 0.25 1.40
C GLY A 50 -11.00 -0.42 2.21
N ASN A 51 -11.53 -1.55 1.75
CA ASN A 51 -12.54 -2.31 2.47
C ASN A 51 -12.04 -3.66 3.00
N ASP A 52 -10.76 -3.99 2.80
CA ASP A 52 -10.20 -5.30 3.16
C ASP A 52 -10.14 -5.51 4.68
N PHE A 53 -10.22 -4.42 5.45
CA PHE A 53 -10.25 -4.41 6.91
C PHE A 53 -11.46 -3.67 7.46
N ALA A 54 -12.52 -3.53 6.66
CA ALA A 54 -13.75 -2.86 7.10
C ALA A 54 -14.41 -3.61 8.27
N ASP A 55 -14.23 -4.93 8.33
CA ASP A 55 -14.65 -5.80 9.42
C ASP A 55 -13.86 -5.58 10.72
N LEU A 56 -12.66 -5.00 10.65
CA LEU A 56 -11.85 -4.64 11.83
C LEU A 56 -12.07 -3.18 12.27
N SER A 57 -12.78 -2.38 11.47
CA SER A 57 -12.97 -0.96 11.72
C SER A 57 -14.19 -0.70 12.61
N GLY A 58 -13.98 -0.09 13.79
CA GLY A 58 -15.07 0.31 14.68
C GLY A 58 -15.69 -0.82 15.52
N VAL A 59 -14.97 -1.93 15.70
CA VAL A 59 -15.45 -3.11 16.44
C VAL A 59 -15.29 -3.00 17.97
N TRP A 60 -14.58 -1.99 18.47
CA TRP A 60 -14.32 -1.85 19.90
C TRP A 60 -15.54 -1.34 20.65
N SER A 61 -15.90 -2.06 21.71
CA SER A 61 -16.83 -1.58 22.71
C SER A 61 -16.17 -0.56 23.66
N PRO A 62 -16.97 0.23 24.41
CA PRO A 62 -16.44 1.07 25.48
C PRO A 62 -15.64 0.30 26.53
N GLU A 63 -16.03 -0.96 26.81
CA GLU A 63 -15.34 -1.86 27.72
C GLU A 63 -13.97 -2.27 27.19
N ASP A 64 -13.87 -2.63 25.91
CA ASP A 64 -12.60 -2.98 25.24
C ASP A 64 -11.62 -1.80 25.28
N LEU A 65 -12.13 -0.58 25.04
CA LEU A 65 -11.33 0.63 25.12
C LEU A 65 -10.79 0.86 26.55
N ALA A 66 -11.65 0.71 27.56
CA ALA A 66 -11.26 0.90 28.95
C ALA A 66 -10.26 -0.16 29.46
N GLU A 67 -10.40 -1.41 29.01
CA GLU A 67 -9.44 -2.47 29.29
C GLU A 67 -8.09 -2.19 28.62
N PHE A 68 -8.10 -1.87 27.33
CA PHE A 68 -6.89 -1.57 26.58
C PHE A 68 -6.12 -0.40 27.19
N THR A 69 -6.78 0.74 27.45
CA THR A 69 -6.13 1.92 28.00
C THR A 69 -5.47 1.64 29.35
N ARG A 70 -6.13 0.86 30.22
CA ARG A 70 -5.56 0.45 31.51
C ARG A 70 -4.32 -0.42 31.33
N ASN A 71 -4.39 -1.39 30.42
CA ASN A 71 -3.29 -2.33 30.19
C ASN A 71 -2.09 -1.68 29.49
N THR A 72 -2.29 -0.56 28.78
CA THR A 72 -1.25 0.17 28.06
C THR A 72 -0.81 1.46 28.74
N GLU A 73 -1.27 1.75 29.96
CA GLU A 73 -0.99 3.00 30.67
C GLU A 73 0.52 3.23 30.80
N GLU A 74 1.28 2.20 31.18
CA GLU A 74 2.74 2.24 31.35
C GLU A 74 3.49 2.54 30.04
N LEU A 75 2.91 2.23 28.87
CA LEU A 75 3.53 2.53 27.57
C LEU A 75 3.50 4.03 27.23
N SER A 76 2.73 4.83 27.98
CA SER A 76 2.64 6.28 27.77
C SER A 76 3.74 7.03 28.51
N ASP A 77 4.41 6.38 29.45
CA ASP A 77 5.52 6.97 30.19
C ASP A 77 6.82 6.84 29.39
N ILE A 78 7.52 7.97 29.24
CA ILE A 78 8.83 8.00 28.58
C ILE A 78 9.90 7.80 29.64
N ASP A 79 10.50 6.61 29.70
CA ASP A 79 11.70 6.36 30.50
C ASP A 79 12.93 6.87 29.75
N SER A 80 13.63 7.85 30.31
CA SER A 80 14.86 8.39 29.74
C SER A 80 15.96 7.33 29.59
N ARG A 81 15.90 6.23 30.35
CA ARG A 81 16.88 5.12 30.30
C ARG A 81 16.70 4.23 29.08
N ASP A 82 15.54 4.24 28.42
CA ASP A 82 15.30 3.47 27.20
C ASP A 82 16.05 4.05 25.97
N TRP A 83 16.60 5.25 26.11
CA TRP A 83 17.25 6.03 25.04
C TRP A 83 18.77 6.22 25.24
N GLU A 84 19.37 5.62 26.28
CA GLU A 84 20.83 5.53 26.47
C GLU A 84 21.43 4.30 25.77
#